data_AF-X1M5Z7-F1
#
_entry.id   AF-X1M5Z7-F1
#
_cell.length_a   1.000
_cell.length_b   1.000
_cell.length_c   1.000
_cell.angle_alpha   90.00
_cell.angle_beta   90.00
_cell.angle_gamma   90.00
#
_symmetry.space_group_name_H-M   'P 1'
#
loop_
_entity.id
_entity.type
_entity.pdbx_description
1 polymer ?
#
loop_
_entity_poly.entity_id
_entity_poly.type
_entity_poly.pdbx_seq_one_letter_code
_entity_poly.pdbx_strand_id
1 'polypeptide(L)'
;DWQKFREIADSVGAILFADIAHPAGLVIAGQYPSPVGYADVITLTTHKTLCGPRGAIILTTDEEKAQRIDNAVFPGEQGGPHVNKFAAMAVAFKIARTEKFKKLQEKIVENAKVLASSLKKRGLKIAYGGTNTHLLVIDLKAVKTRTGFPLKGEIAARILDLCGLVVNKNTIPGDETAADASGIRLGTPWITQ
;
A
#
# COMPACT_ATOMS: atom_id res chain seq x y z
N ASP A 1 13.68 -0.40 3.82
CA ASP A 1 14.98 -0.90 4.30
C ASP A 1 14.77 -1.39 5.73
N TRP A 2 14.27 -2.62 5.88
CA TRP A 2 13.79 -3.12 7.19
C TRP A 2 14.93 -3.27 8.20
N GLN A 3 16.11 -3.63 7.73
CA GLN A 3 17.30 -3.74 8.57
C GLN A 3 17.66 -2.39 9.21
N LYS A 4 17.73 -1.31 8.43
CA LYS A 4 18.02 0.02 9.02
C LYS A 4 16.97 0.47 10.02
N PHE A 5 15.69 0.16 9.76
CA PHE A 5 14.62 0.45 10.73
C PHE A 5 14.79 -0.35 12.04
N ARG A 6 15.24 -1.61 11.96
CA ARG A 6 15.56 -2.43 13.14
C ARG A 6 16.72 -1.83 13.93
N GLU A 7 17.82 -1.50 13.26
CA GLU A 7 19.00 -0.88 13.87
C GLU A 7 18.65 0.42 14.61
N ILE A 8 17.83 1.28 13.99
CA ILE A 8 17.34 2.51 14.63
C ILE A 8 16.48 2.18 15.85
N ALA A 9 15.53 1.26 15.73
CA ALA A 9 14.65 0.87 16.83
C ALA A 9 15.46 0.33 18.02
N ASP A 10 16.46 -0.51 17.77
CA ASP A 10 17.38 -1.02 18.81
C ASP A 10 18.17 0.09 19.49
N SER A 11 18.69 1.06 18.71
CA SER A 11 19.50 2.16 19.25
C SER A 11 18.78 3.04 20.29
N VAL A 12 17.45 3.03 20.29
CA VAL A 12 16.61 3.83 21.20
C VAL A 12 15.67 2.98 22.06
N GLY A 13 15.78 1.65 22.00
CA GLY A 13 14.92 0.72 22.75
C GLY A 13 13.45 0.76 22.33
N ALA A 14 13.15 1.05 21.06
CA ALA A 14 11.79 1.11 20.52
C ALA A 14 11.31 -0.21 19.90
N ILE A 15 9.99 -0.35 19.80
CA ILE A 15 9.33 -1.42 19.05
C ILE A 15 9.34 -1.07 17.56
N LEU A 16 9.78 -2.00 16.71
CA LEU A 16 9.61 -1.88 15.27
C LEU A 16 8.24 -2.44 14.84
N PHE A 17 7.31 -1.52 14.58
CA PHE A 17 5.98 -1.83 14.05
C PHE A 17 5.93 -1.62 12.53
N ALA A 18 5.63 -2.67 11.76
CA ALA A 18 5.59 -2.63 10.30
C ALA A 18 4.16 -2.83 9.77
N ASP A 19 3.55 -1.76 9.23
CA ASP A 19 2.30 -1.87 8.46
C ASP A 19 2.59 -2.14 6.98
N ILE A 20 2.24 -3.35 6.54
CA ILE A 20 2.34 -3.78 5.14
C ILE A 20 0.97 -3.90 4.45
N ALA A 21 -0.06 -3.19 4.93
CA ALA A 21 -1.42 -3.24 4.37
C ALA A 21 -1.48 -3.09 2.85
N HIS A 22 -0.72 -2.15 2.30
CA HIS A 22 -0.65 -1.92 0.86
C HIS A 22 0.08 -3.05 0.11
N PRO A 23 1.34 -3.41 0.45
CA PRO A 23 2.11 -4.39 -0.31
C PRO A 23 2.03 -5.84 0.21
N ALA A 24 1.11 -6.20 1.12
CA ALA A 24 1.04 -7.55 1.70
C ALA A 24 1.09 -8.69 0.66
N GLY A 25 0.34 -8.58 -0.44
CA GLY A 25 0.37 -9.57 -1.52
C GLY A 25 1.73 -9.64 -2.22
N LEU A 26 2.37 -8.50 -2.44
CA LEU A 26 3.71 -8.43 -3.04
C LEU A 26 4.76 -9.05 -2.11
N VAL A 27 4.66 -8.83 -0.79
CA VAL A 27 5.54 -9.45 0.20
C VAL A 27 5.42 -10.98 0.13
N ILE A 28 4.18 -11.50 0.14
CA ILE A 28 3.92 -12.94 0.06
C ILE A 28 4.47 -13.56 -1.24
N ALA A 29 4.38 -12.83 -2.36
CA ALA A 29 4.88 -13.27 -3.66
C ALA A 29 6.39 -13.01 -3.89
N GLY A 30 7.11 -12.45 -2.91
CA GLY A 30 8.54 -12.12 -3.03
C GLY A 30 8.85 -10.92 -3.94
N GLN A 31 7.85 -10.09 -4.25
CA GLN A 31 7.98 -8.87 -5.07
C GLN A 31 8.24 -7.61 -4.24
N TYR A 32 8.18 -7.69 -2.91
CA TYR A 32 8.50 -6.61 -1.99
C TYR A 32 9.24 -7.17 -0.77
N PRO A 33 10.21 -6.44 -0.18
CA PRO A 33 10.96 -6.92 0.98
C PRO A 33 10.03 -7.28 2.16
N SER A 34 10.25 -8.46 2.75
CA SER A 34 9.50 -8.89 3.93
C SER A 34 10.02 -8.23 5.21
N PRO A 35 9.15 -7.71 6.10
CA PRO A 35 9.55 -7.26 7.43
C PRO A 35 9.73 -8.42 8.44
N VAL A 36 9.37 -9.65 8.07
CA VAL A 36 9.55 -10.84 8.94
C VAL A 36 11.04 -11.04 9.23
N GLY A 37 11.37 -11.23 10.51
CA GLY A 37 12.75 -11.31 11.00
C GLY A 37 13.36 -9.96 11.37
N TYR A 38 12.65 -8.85 11.12
CA TYR A 38 13.08 -7.50 11.53
C TYR A 38 12.06 -6.86 12.49
N ALA A 39 10.79 -6.81 12.09
CA ALA A 39 9.75 -6.15 12.86
C ALA A 39 9.28 -6.99 14.05
N ASP A 40 9.05 -6.32 15.18
CA ASP A 40 8.46 -6.93 16.38
C ASP A 40 6.97 -7.25 16.18
N VAL A 41 6.27 -6.37 15.46
CA VAL A 41 4.85 -6.48 15.15
C VAL A 41 4.64 -6.10 13.70
N ILE A 42 3.89 -6.91 12.95
CA ILE A 42 3.55 -6.68 11.55
C ILE A 42 2.04 -6.62 11.43
N THR A 43 1.51 -5.58 10.81
CA THR A 43 0.08 -5.49 10.49
C THR A 43 -0.17 -5.47 9.01
N LEU A 44 -1.32 -6.00 8.59
CA LEU A 44 -1.75 -5.95 7.21
C LEU A 44 -3.26 -6.00 7.08
N THR A 45 -3.78 -5.28 6.08
CA THR A 45 -5.15 -5.48 5.61
C THR A 45 -5.21 -6.59 4.56
N THR A 46 -6.32 -7.32 4.53
CA THR A 46 -6.44 -8.50 3.65
C THR A 46 -6.99 -8.23 2.25
N HIS A 47 -7.43 -7.01 1.94
CA HIS A 47 -8.22 -6.71 0.72
C HIS A 47 -7.48 -5.93 -0.37
N LYS A 48 -6.25 -5.46 -0.13
CA LYS A 48 -5.50 -4.68 -1.11
C LYS A 48 -4.79 -5.62 -2.08
N THR A 49 -3.45 -5.61 -2.09
CA THR A 49 -2.69 -6.51 -2.96
C THR A 49 -2.83 -7.98 -2.60
N LEU A 50 -3.30 -8.30 -1.38
CA LEU A 50 -3.62 -9.67 -0.97
C LEU A 50 -4.93 -10.20 -1.62
N CYS A 51 -5.76 -9.34 -2.22
CA CYS A 51 -6.98 -9.71 -2.95
C CYS A 51 -7.97 -10.58 -2.14
N GLY A 52 -7.99 -10.45 -0.81
CA GLY A 52 -8.93 -11.12 0.09
C GLY A 52 -10.11 -10.22 0.51
N PRO A 53 -10.90 -10.64 1.51
CA PRO A 53 -12.00 -9.83 2.02
C PRO A 53 -11.49 -8.60 2.78
N ARG A 54 -12.36 -7.61 3.04
CA ARG A 54 -12.05 -6.56 4.04
C ARG A 54 -11.89 -7.19 5.42
N GLY A 55 -10.70 -7.03 5.99
CA GLY A 55 -10.22 -7.55 7.26
C GLY A 55 -8.78 -7.07 7.51
N ALA A 56 -8.24 -7.42 8.68
CA ALA A 56 -6.88 -7.10 9.10
C ALA A 56 -6.27 -8.25 9.91
N ILE A 57 -4.94 -8.29 9.96
CA ILE A 57 -4.15 -9.28 10.70
C ILE A 57 -3.07 -8.52 11.46
N ILE A 58 -2.81 -8.93 12.69
CA ILE A 58 -1.66 -8.53 13.50
C ILE A 58 -0.81 -9.78 13.70
N LEU A 59 0.47 -9.70 13.36
CA LEU A 59 1.44 -10.79 13.46
C LEU A 59 2.57 -10.39 14.39
N THR A 60 2.98 -11.32 15.24
CA THR A 60 4.22 -11.24 16.02
C THR A 60 4.73 -12.65 16.26
N THR A 61 6.03 -12.80 16.45
CA THR A 61 6.67 -14.06 16.85
C THR A 61 7.04 -14.08 18.35
N ASP A 62 6.67 -13.05 19.08
CA ASP A 62 6.92 -12.89 20.51
C ASP A 62 5.62 -13.17 21.28
N GLU A 63 5.67 -14.16 22.17
CA GLU A 63 4.50 -14.64 22.93
C GLU A 63 3.97 -13.61 23.92
N GLU A 64 4.84 -12.83 24.56
CA GLU A 64 4.42 -11.77 25.48
C GLU A 64 3.70 -10.65 24.71
N LYS A 65 4.24 -10.26 23.55
CA LYS A 65 3.58 -9.30 22.67
C LYS A 65 2.26 -9.84 22.14
N ALA A 66 2.20 -11.12 21.76
CA ALA A 66 0.97 -11.76 21.29
C ALA A 66 -0.13 -11.68 22.35
N GLN A 67 0.16 -12.06 23.59
CA GLN A 67 -0.81 -12.01 24.70
C GLN A 67 -1.32 -10.59 24.96
N ARG A 68 -0.43 -9.59 24.87
CA ARG A 68 -0.80 -8.17 25.03
C ARG A 68 -1.69 -7.68 23.88
N ILE A 69 -1.37 -8.07 22.65
CA ILE A 69 -2.16 -7.73 21.45
C ILE A 69 -3.53 -8.38 21.52
N ASP A 70 -3.61 -9.66 21.89
CA ASP A 70 -4.89 -10.39 21.99
C ASP A 70 -5.80 -9.72 23.00
N ASN A 71 -5.29 -9.39 24.20
CA ASN A 71 -6.06 -8.68 25.23
C ASN A 71 -6.51 -7.28 24.77
N ALA A 72 -5.67 -6.58 24.00
CA ALA A 72 -6.01 -5.28 23.43
C ALA A 72 -7.09 -5.39 22.34
N VAL A 73 -7.11 -6.45 21.53
CA VAL A 73 -8.17 -6.70 20.55
C VAL A 73 -9.47 -7.10 21.24
N PHE A 74 -9.41 -8.11 22.11
CA PHE A 74 -10.55 -8.57 22.90
C PHE A 74 -10.06 -8.98 24.30
N PRO A 75 -10.65 -8.45 25.38
CA PRO A 75 -11.88 -7.64 25.42
C PRO A 75 -11.67 -6.13 25.26
N GLY A 76 -10.50 -5.67 24.81
CA GLY A 76 -10.17 -4.24 24.72
C GLY A 76 -11.00 -3.44 23.71
N GLU A 77 -10.62 -3.49 22.43
CA GLU A 77 -11.17 -2.63 21.37
C GLU A 77 -12.37 -3.24 20.64
N GLN A 78 -12.53 -4.56 20.67
CA GLN A 78 -13.54 -5.29 19.92
C GLN A 78 -14.35 -6.24 20.81
N GLY A 79 -15.56 -6.57 20.33
CA GLY A 79 -16.43 -7.59 20.92
C GLY A 79 -16.46 -8.87 20.09
N GLY A 80 -17.66 -9.26 19.63
CA GLY A 80 -17.86 -10.50 18.88
C GLY A 80 -17.12 -10.54 17.53
N PRO A 81 -16.39 -11.63 17.21
CA PRO A 81 -15.65 -11.73 15.96
C PRO A 81 -16.57 -11.96 14.75
N HIS A 82 -16.16 -11.47 13.59
CA HIS A 82 -16.83 -11.76 12.31
C HIS A 82 -16.33 -13.07 11.70
N VAL A 83 -16.87 -14.20 12.16
CA VAL A 83 -16.43 -15.56 11.76
C VAL A 83 -16.50 -15.80 10.25
N ASN A 84 -17.47 -15.20 9.55
CA ASN A 84 -17.56 -15.24 8.09
C ASN A 84 -16.34 -14.63 7.39
N LYS A 85 -15.66 -13.65 8.02
CA LYS A 85 -14.40 -13.09 7.49
C LYS A 85 -13.25 -14.07 7.64
N PHE A 86 -13.22 -14.89 8.70
CA PHE A 86 -12.17 -15.91 8.87
C PHE A 86 -12.21 -16.93 7.74
N ALA A 87 -13.41 -17.42 7.39
CA ALA A 87 -13.58 -18.33 6.26
C ALA A 87 -13.11 -17.71 4.93
N ALA A 88 -13.50 -16.47 4.65
CA ALA A 88 -13.08 -15.77 3.43
C ALA A 88 -11.56 -15.49 3.41
N MET A 89 -10.95 -15.18 4.56
CA MET A 89 -9.50 -15.00 4.68
C MET A 89 -8.75 -16.32 4.47
N ALA A 90 -9.23 -17.44 5.02
CA ALA A 90 -8.63 -18.74 4.80
C ALA A 90 -8.59 -19.13 3.31
N VAL A 91 -9.67 -18.84 2.57
CA VAL A 91 -9.69 -19.02 1.10
C VAL A 91 -8.67 -18.11 0.42
N ALA A 92 -8.62 -16.83 0.78
CA ALA A 92 -7.65 -15.89 0.22
C ALA A 92 -6.19 -16.33 0.46
N PHE A 93 -5.86 -16.83 1.67
CA PHE A 93 -4.52 -17.32 1.99
C PHE A 93 -4.17 -18.59 1.21
N LYS A 94 -5.14 -19.49 0.99
CA LYS A 94 -4.95 -20.65 0.12
C LYS A 94 -4.60 -20.22 -1.32
N ILE A 95 -5.30 -19.22 -1.86
CA ILE A 95 -5.01 -18.66 -3.20
C ILE A 95 -3.64 -17.99 -3.22
N ALA A 96 -3.29 -17.24 -2.17
CA ALA A 96 -2.03 -16.51 -2.08
C ALA A 96 -0.78 -17.41 -2.11
N ARG A 97 -0.93 -18.70 -1.80
CA ARG A 97 0.13 -19.72 -1.88
C ARG A 97 0.32 -20.32 -3.27
N THR A 98 -0.45 -19.90 -4.27
CA THR A 98 -0.39 -20.48 -5.62
C THR A 98 0.59 -19.76 -6.53
N GLU A 99 1.17 -20.48 -7.49
CA GLU A 99 2.00 -19.88 -8.55
C GLU A 99 1.22 -18.87 -9.41
N LYS A 100 -0.10 -19.06 -9.58
CA LYS A 100 -0.96 -18.09 -10.27
C LYS A 100 -0.99 -16.75 -9.53
N PHE A 101 -1.11 -16.77 -8.20
CA PHE A 101 -1.07 -15.55 -7.40
C PHE A 101 0.31 -14.89 -7.47
N LYS A 102 1.40 -15.65 -7.37
CA LYS A 102 2.75 -15.11 -7.52
C LYS A 102 2.95 -14.39 -8.86
N LYS A 103 2.54 -15.01 -9.97
CA LYS A 103 2.57 -14.41 -11.32
C LYS A 103 1.70 -13.16 -11.43
N LEU A 104 0.53 -13.13 -10.77
CA LEU A 104 -0.31 -11.93 -10.70
C LEU A 104 0.45 -10.78 -10.02
N GLN A 105 1.12 -11.03 -8.88
CA GLN A 105 1.86 -9.97 -8.17
C GLN A 105 3.07 -9.47 -8.97
N GLU A 106 3.79 -10.37 -9.65
CA GLU A 106 4.85 -10.01 -10.61
C GLU A 106 4.30 -9.06 -11.69
N LYS A 107 3.17 -9.42 -12.28
CA LYS A 107 2.53 -8.62 -13.34
C LYS A 107 2.03 -7.27 -12.82
N ILE A 108 1.53 -7.20 -11.59
CA ILE A 108 1.10 -5.94 -10.95
C ILE A 108 2.27 -4.94 -10.89
N VAL A 109 3.45 -5.39 -10.46
CA VAL A 109 4.66 -4.56 -10.38
C VAL A 109 5.18 -4.19 -11.77
N GLU A 110 5.19 -5.14 -12.71
CA GLU A 110 5.56 -4.88 -14.11
C GLU A 110 4.67 -3.79 -14.72
N ASN A 111 3.35 -3.94 -14.61
CA ASN A 111 2.37 -2.99 -15.12
C ASN A 111 2.56 -1.60 -14.49
N ALA A 112 2.87 -1.50 -13.19
CA ALA A 112 3.11 -0.23 -12.53
C ALA A 112 4.37 0.47 -13.09
N LYS A 113 5.44 -0.28 -13.35
CA LYS A 113 6.67 0.22 -14.00
C LYS A 113 6.41 0.69 -15.44
N VAL A 114 5.66 -0.10 -16.22
CA VAL A 114 5.28 0.25 -17.61
C VAL A 114 4.41 1.51 -17.63
N LEU A 115 3.42 1.61 -16.75
CA LEU A 115 2.56 2.79 -16.63
C LEU A 115 3.38 4.02 -16.25
N ALA A 116 4.24 3.93 -15.23
CA ALA A 116 5.10 5.04 -14.82
C ALA A 116 6.04 5.50 -15.95
N SER A 117 6.70 4.57 -16.65
CA SER A 117 7.60 4.93 -17.76
C SER A 117 6.85 5.52 -18.95
N SER A 118 5.65 5.03 -19.28
CA SER A 118 4.83 5.53 -20.37
C SER A 118 4.30 6.94 -20.10
N LEU A 119 3.88 7.22 -18.86
CA LEU A 119 3.46 8.56 -18.45
C LEU A 119 4.62 9.55 -18.51
N LYS A 120 5.83 9.14 -18.09
CA LYS A 120 7.04 9.96 -18.23
C LYS A 120 7.37 10.28 -19.69
N LYS A 121 7.29 9.29 -20.58
CA LYS A 121 7.50 9.50 -22.03
C LYS A 121 6.50 10.51 -22.62
N ARG A 122 5.32 10.63 -22.03
CA ARG A 122 4.29 11.63 -22.38
C ARG A 122 4.46 12.98 -21.66
N GLY A 123 5.59 13.19 -20.98
CA GLY A 123 5.93 14.47 -20.34
C GLY A 123 5.40 14.65 -18.92
N LEU A 124 4.82 13.62 -18.30
CA LEU A 124 4.34 13.69 -16.92
C LEU A 124 5.45 13.36 -15.92
N LYS A 125 5.54 14.13 -14.83
CA LYS A 125 6.49 13.88 -13.76
C LYS A 125 5.93 12.88 -12.76
N ILE A 126 6.75 11.92 -12.34
CA ILE A 126 6.43 10.97 -11.26
C ILE A 126 7.16 11.40 -10.00
N ALA A 127 6.44 11.64 -8.90
CA ALA A 127 6.94 12.33 -7.71
C ALA A 127 8.22 11.73 -7.11
N TYR A 128 8.34 10.40 -7.12
CA TYR A 128 9.47 9.65 -6.57
C TYR A 128 10.42 9.09 -7.63
N GLY A 129 10.37 9.64 -8.86
CA GLY A 129 11.22 9.18 -9.95
C GLY A 129 10.87 7.80 -10.51
N GLY A 130 9.81 7.13 -10.05
CA GLY A 130 9.38 5.82 -10.56
C GLY A 130 8.52 5.05 -9.57
N THR A 131 8.56 3.73 -9.69
CA THR A 131 7.95 2.81 -8.72
C THR A 131 8.67 1.47 -8.70
N ASN A 132 8.73 0.87 -7.53
CA ASN A 132 9.15 -0.50 -7.27
C ASN A 132 8.01 -1.33 -6.62
N THR A 133 6.77 -0.84 -6.68
CA THR A 133 5.59 -1.46 -6.07
C THR A 133 4.42 -1.49 -7.05
N HIS A 134 3.20 -1.68 -6.53
CA HIS A 134 1.93 -1.69 -7.26
C HIS A 134 1.34 -0.30 -7.55
N LEU A 135 1.98 0.78 -7.13
CA LEU A 135 1.44 2.13 -7.27
C LEU A 135 2.49 3.16 -7.70
N LEU A 136 2.03 4.28 -8.25
CA LEU A 136 2.83 5.44 -8.59
C LEU A 136 2.06 6.73 -8.27
N VAL A 137 2.77 7.85 -8.17
CA VAL A 137 2.17 9.17 -7.92
C VAL A 137 2.65 10.14 -8.99
N ILE A 138 1.71 10.74 -9.72
CA ILE A 138 1.99 11.81 -10.68
C ILE A 138 2.10 13.12 -9.90
N ASP A 139 3.17 13.87 -10.14
CA ASP A 139 3.37 15.23 -9.61
C ASP A 139 2.67 16.24 -10.54
N LEU A 140 1.55 16.78 -10.08
CA LEU A 140 0.73 17.70 -10.86
C LEU A 140 1.33 19.12 -10.91
N LYS A 141 2.28 19.46 -10.02
CA LYS A 141 2.99 20.76 -10.08
C LYS A 141 3.80 20.90 -11.37
N ALA A 142 4.20 19.78 -11.98
CA ALA A 142 4.90 19.77 -13.25
C ALA A 142 3.98 19.95 -14.47
N VAL A 143 2.66 19.86 -14.29
CA VAL A 143 1.70 20.06 -15.38
C VAL A 143 1.51 21.56 -15.59
N LYS A 144 1.92 22.05 -16.76
CA LYS A 144 1.75 23.45 -17.15
C LYS A 144 0.27 23.77 -17.34
N THR A 145 -0.21 24.80 -16.68
CA THR A 145 -1.57 25.32 -16.84
C THR A 145 -1.52 26.69 -17.52
N ARG A 146 -2.60 27.06 -18.22
CA ARG A 146 -2.69 28.38 -18.88
C ARG A 146 -2.71 29.54 -17.90
N THR A 147 -3.18 29.30 -16.68
CA THR A 147 -3.32 30.32 -15.63
C THR A 147 -2.05 30.52 -14.80
N GLY A 148 -1.03 29.66 -14.96
CA GLY A 148 0.17 29.63 -14.12
C GLY A 148 -0.04 28.99 -12.75
N PHE A 149 -1.28 28.69 -12.35
CA PHE A 149 -1.58 28.01 -11.09
C PHE A 149 -1.45 26.49 -11.23
N PRO A 150 -0.76 25.79 -10.32
CA PRO A 150 -0.63 24.33 -10.37
C PRO A 150 -1.97 23.62 -10.36
N LEU A 151 -2.11 22.56 -11.17
CA LEU A 151 -3.26 21.67 -11.09
C LEU A 151 -3.25 20.94 -9.73
N LYS A 152 -4.37 20.96 -9.02
CA LYS A 152 -4.51 20.30 -7.71
C LYS A 152 -5.11 18.91 -7.84
N GLY A 153 -4.76 18.02 -6.91
CA GLY A 153 -5.13 16.60 -6.95
C GLY A 153 -6.63 16.36 -6.89
N GLU A 154 -7.37 17.15 -6.09
CA GLU A 154 -8.83 17.04 -6.00
C GLU A 154 -9.50 17.33 -7.34
N ILE A 155 -9.10 18.42 -8.00
CA ILE A 155 -9.64 18.84 -9.30
C ILE A 155 -9.28 17.79 -10.36
N ALA A 156 -8.02 17.35 -10.40
CA ALA A 156 -7.57 16.34 -11.34
C ALA A 156 -8.34 15.01 -11.17
N ALA A 157 -8.52 14.55 -9.94
CA ALA A 157 -9.27 13.33 -9.65
C ALA A 157 -10.72 13.41 -10.12
N ARG A 158 -11.40 14.54 -9.90
CA ARG A 158 -12.79 14.76 -10.35
C ARG A 158 -12.92 14.82 -11.87
N ILE A 159 -11.98 15.48 -12.55
CA ILE A 159 -11.97 15.52 -14.02
C ILE A 159 -11.80 14.10 -14.58
N LEU A 160 -10.88 13.32 -14.02
CA LEU A 160 -10.66 11.94 -14.44
C LEU A 160 -11.87 11.05 -14.16
N ASP A 161 -12.54 11.25 -13.03
CA ASP A 161 -13.77 10.53 -12.67
C ASP A 161 -14.90 10.76 -13.70
N LEU A 162 -15.06 12.00 -14.19
CA LEU A 162 -15.98 12.32 -15.29
C LEU A 162 -15.63 11.60 -16.61
N CYS A 163 -14.38 11.18 -16.77
CA CYS A 163 -13.92 10.37 -17.91
C CYS A 163 -13.95 8.86 -17.62
N GLY A 164 -14.50 8.42 -16.48
CA GLY A 164 -14.54 7.01 -16.07
C GLY A 164 -13.23 6.49 -15.47
N LEU A 165 -12.31 7.37 -15.07
CA LEU A 165 -11.02 7.02 -14.49
C LEU A 165 -10.98 7.38 -13.00
N VAL A 166 -11.18 6.38 -12.14
CA VAL A 166 -11.18 6.56 -10.69
C VAL A 166 -9.74 6.59 -10.15
N VAL A 167 -9.32 7.74 -9.64
CA VAL A 167 -8.03 7.93 -8.96
C VAL A 167 -8.25 8.69 -7.64
N ASN A 168 -7.23 8.76 -6.79
CA ASN A 168 -7.28 9.56 -5.57
C ASN A 168 -6.20 10.65 -5.56
N LYS A 169 -6.53 11.83 -5.02
CA LYS A 169 -5.53 12.84 -4.69
C LYS A 169 -4.55 12.30 -3.65
N ASN A 170 -3.30 12.72 -3.71
CA ASN A 170 -2.25 12.29 -2.80
C ASN A 170 -1.31 13.46 -2.54
N THR A 171 -0.96 13.69 -1.28
CA THR A 171 0.11 14.64 -0.95
C THR A 171 1.44 14.12 -1.50
N ILE A 172 2.31 15.04 -1.88
CA ILE A 172 3.69 14.76 -2.25
C ILE A 172 4.63 15.69 -1.47
N PRO A 173 5.94 15.41 -1.41
CA PRO A 173 6.88 16.27 -0.70
C PRO A 173 6.73 17.75 -1.09
N GLY A 174 6.68 18.61 -0.07
CA GLY A 174 6.46 20.05 -0.19
C GLY A 174 4.99 20.50 -0.19
N ASP A 175 4.02 19.59 -0.07
CA ASP A 175 2.64 19.99 0.22
C ASP A 175 2.49 20.33 1.72
N GLU A 176 1.87 21.47 2.04
CA GLU A 176 1.68 21.94 3.42
C GLU A 176 0.44 21.32 4.08
N THR A 177 -0.61 21.07 3.31
CA THR A 177 -1.88 20.52 3.81
C THR A 177 -2.37 19.36 2.95
N ALA A 178 -3.13 18.43 3.56
CA ALA A 178 -3.78 17.35 2.83
C ALA A 178 -4.91 17.84 1.91
N ALA A 179 -5.51 19.00 2.23
CA ALA A 179 -6.54 19.60 1.40
C ALA A 179 -5.98 20.01 0.03
N ASP A 180 -4.75 20.55 0.01
CA ASP A 180 -4.07 21.12 -1.15
C ASP A 180 -3.12 20.18 -1.88
N ALA A 181 -3.31 18.86 -1.71
CA ALA A 181 -2.52 17.81 -2.31
C ALA A 181 -2.22 18.06 -3.80
N SER A 182 -0.94 17.95 -4.18
CA SER A 182 -0.47 18.24 -5.53
C SER A 182 -0.09 17.01 -6.35
N GLY A 183 -0.55 15.83 -5.94
CA GLY A 183 -0.42 14.59 -6.70
C GLY A 183 -1.73 13.83 -6.91
N ILE A 184 -1.71 12.92 -7.87
CA ILE A 184 -2.69 11.83 -8.00
C ILE A 184 -1.98 10.48 -7.95
N ARG A 185 -2.55 9.55 -7.19
CA ARG A 185 -2.03 8.19 -7.03
C ARG A 185 -2.79 7.23 -7.94
N LEU A 186 -2.03 6.40 -8.65
CA LEU A 186 -2.56 5.33 -9.48
C LEU A 186 -2.02 4.00 -8.98
N GLY A 187 -2.86 2.97 -8.98
CA GLY A 187 -2.50 1.62 -8.60
C GLY A 187 -2.88 0.62 -9.69
N THR A 188 -2.03 -0.39 -9.89
CA THR A 188 -2.24 -1.43 -10.88
C THR A 188 -2.91 -2.73 -10.41
N PRO A 189 -3.18 -3.02 -9.11
CA PRO A 189 -3.78 -4.30 -8.72
C PRO A 189 -5.10 -4.63 -9.40
N TRP A 190 -6.01 -3.67 -9.52
CA TRP A 190 -7.35 -3.91 -10.06
C TRP A 190 -7.38 -4.08 -11.57
N ILE A 191 -6.56 -3.32 -12.30
CA ILE A 191 -6.49 -3.39 -13.77
C ILE A 191 -5.64 -4.58 -14.27
N THR A 192 -4.97 -5.29 -13.36
CA THR A 192 -4.14 -6.46 -13.68
C THR A 192 -4.85 -7.79 -13.40
N GLN A 193 -5.84 -7.78 -12.52
CA GLN A 193 -6.63 -8.97 -12.15
C GLN A 193 -7.54 -9.45 -13.28
#